data_AF-A0A2R7MB61-F1
#
_entry.id   AF-A0A2R7MB61-F1
#
_cell.length_a   1.000
_cell.length_b   1.000
_cell.length_c   1.000
_cell.angle_alpha   90.00
_cell.angle_beta   90.00
_cell.angle_gamma   90.00
#
_symmetry.space_group_name_H-M   'P 1'
#
loop_
_entity.id
_entity.type
_entity.pdbx_description
1 polymer ?
#
loop_
_entity_poly.entity_id
_entity_poly.type
_entity_poly.pdbx_seq_one_letter_code
_entity_poly.pdbx_strand_id
1 'polypeptide(L)'
;YYPIRDGENIITNKIKDTLFFKLDNNYIFKPSSKSTSFLLKDSHDVTFGGFYFETVQALNNFSPKEILSLEKYVRSSKSYDDNRKEKLNDYKLWEHFNNYVVVLVEEAFGKKKYIEVASMYAIE
;
A
#
# COMPACT_ATOMS: atom_id res chain seq x y z
N TYR A 1 16.40 27.90 -28.62
CA TYR A 1 16.93 26.71 -29.29
C TYR A 1 18.15 26.23 -28.51
N TYR A 2 18.01 25.13 -27.77
CA TYR A 2 19.12 24.31 -27.29
C TYR A 2 18.72 22.85 -27.57
N PRO A 3 19.54 22.06 -28.29
CA PRO A 3 19.18 20.71 -28.70
C PRO A 3 19.70 19.68 -27.70
N ILE A 4 18.85 18.71 -27.33
CA ILE A 4 19.22 17.44 -26.68
C ILE A 4 18.34 16.38 -27.34
N ARG A 5 18.81 15.75 -28.42
CA ARG A 5 19.45 14.42 -28.53
C ARG A 5 18.47 13.25 -28.36
N ASP A 6 18.16 12.67 -29.52
CA ASP A 6 17.60 11.33 -29.74
C ASP A 6 18.28 10.30 -28.82
N GLY A 7 17.48 9.60 -28.00
CA GLY A 7 17.98 8.56 -27.08
C GLY A 7 17.61 8.74 -25.60
N GLU A 8 16.38 9.12 -25.27
CA GLU A 8 15.85 8.93 -23.92
C GLU A 8 15.49 7.45 -23.71
N ASN A 9 16.49 6.62 -23.39
CA ASN A 9 16.21 5.48 -22.51
C ASN A 9 15.96 6.07 -21.12
N ILE A 10 14.72 6.52 -20.86
CA ILE A 10 14.29 6.85 -19.51
C ILE A 10 14.27 5.53 -18.74
N ILE A 11 15.41 5.12 -18.19
CA ILE A 11 15.44 4.05 -17.20
C ILE A 11 14.78 4.64 -15.96
N THR A 12 13.45 4.51 -15.88
CA THR A 12 12.63 4.88 -14.72
C THR A 12 12.85 3.91 -13.55
N ASN A 13 14.06 3.39 -13.35
CA ASN A 13 14.40 2.64 -12.13
C ASN A 13 14.71 3.62 -11.00
N LYS A 14 13.71 4.42 -10.62
CA LYS A 14 13.75 5.09 -9.33
C LYS A 14 13.66 3.98 -8.29
N ILE A 15 14.77 3.73 -7.58
CA ILE A 15 14.78 2.79 -6.46
C ILE A 15 13.72 3.30 -5.48
N LYS A 16 12.65 2.53 -5.31
CA LYS A 16 11.56 2.85 -4.38
C LYS A 16 11.98 2.46 -2.97
N ASP A 17 11.67 3.32 -2.01
CA ASP A 17 11.83 2.97 -0.61
C ASP A 17 10.85 1.85 -0.22
N THR A 18 11.27 0.97 0.68
CA THR A 18 10.41 -0.12 1.19
C THR A 18 9.77 0.28 2.52
N LEU A 19 8.44 0.22 2.58
CA LEU A 19 7.67 0.45 3.79
C LEU A 19 7.15 -0.89 4.33
N PHE A 20 7.41 -1.14 5.62
CA PHE A 20 6.93 -2.33 6.32
C PHE A 20 5.78 -1.95 7.23
N PHE A 21 4.62 -2.58 7.03
CA PHE A 21 3.43 -2.35 7.84
C PHE A 21 3.01 -3.62 8.55
N LYS A 22 2.58 -3.50 9.81
CA LYS A 22 1.99 -4.61 10.55
C LYS A 22 0.65 -5.01 9.94
N LEU A 23 0.47 -6.30 9.64
CA LEU A 23 -0.83 -6.89 9.33
C LEU A 23 -1.54 -7.22 10.64
N ASP A 24 -2.45 -6.35 11.07
CA ASP A 24 -3.15 -6.46 12.36
C ASP A 24 -4.57 -7.04 12.27
N ASN A 25 -5.08 -7.29 11.05
CA ASN A 25 -6.45 -7.76 10.77
C ASN A 25 -7.57 -6.86 11.34
N ASN A 26 -7.25 -5.67 11.83
CA ASN A 26 -8.21 -4.71 12.36
C ASN A 26 -8.39 -3.53 11.40
N TYR A 27 -7.27 -2.96 10.95
CA TYR A 27 -7.28 -1.86 9.98
C TYR A 27 -7.18 -2.35 8.55
N ILE A 28 -6.28 -3.30 8.32
CA ILE A 28 -6.08 -3.97 7.05
C ILE A 28 -6.43 -5.44 7.22
N PHE A 29 -7.34 -5.93 6.39
CA PHE A 29 -7.88 -7.28 6.55
C PHE A 29 -8.10 -7.93 5.19
N LYS A 30 -8.12 -9.25 5.24
CA LYS A 30 -8.36 -10.09 4.08
C LYS A 30 -9.85 -10.48 4.04
N PRO A 31 -10.62 -10.19 2.98
CA PRO A 31 -12.06 -10.45 2.96
C PRO A 31 -12.41 -11.94 2.97
N SER A 32 -11.52 -12.79 2.47
CA SER A 32 -11.63 -14.25 2.58
C SER A 32 -10.26 -14.90 2.64
N SER A 33 -10.16 -16.10 3.22
CA SER A 33 -8.89 -16.83 3.33
C SER A 33 -8.23 -17.09 1.96
N LYS A 34 -9.02 -17.20 0.90
CA LYS A 34 -8.57 -17.43 -0.48
C LYS A 34 -8.31 -16.16 -1.29
N SER A 35 -8.70 -14.98 -0.80
CA SER A 35 -8.50 -13.72 -1.54
C SER A 35 -7.01 -13.45 -1.79
N THR A 36 -6.67 -12.70 -2.81
CA THR A 36 -5.32 -12.11 -2.97
C THR A 36 -5.29 -10.66 -2.52
N SER A 37 -6.46 -10.09 -2.23
CA SER A 37 -6.65 -8.68 -1.90
C SER A 37 -6.73 -8.46 -0.39
N PHE A 38 -6.26 -7.30 0.04
CA PHE A 38 -6.42 -6.77 1.39
C PHE A 38 -7.17 -5.44 1.30
N LEU A 39 -8.22 -5.32 2.11
CA LEU A 39 -9.06 -4.14 2.19
C LEU A 39 -8.67 -3.31 3.41
N LEU A 40 -8.88 -2.00 3.32
CA LEU A 40 -8.68 -1.06 4.42
C LEU A 40 -10.03 -0.67 5.02
N LYS A 41 -10.09 -0.56 6.34
CA LYS A 41 -11.31 -0.18 7.06
C LYS A 41 -11.84 1.22 6.71
N ASP A 42 -10.93 2.16 6.44
CA ASP A 42 -11.28 3.55 6.09
C ASP A 42 -11.46 3.75 4.57
N SER A 43 -11.19 2.73 3.74
CA SER A 43 -11.39 2.78 2.29
C SER A 43 -12.86 2.70 1.93
N HIS A 44 -13.23 3.33 0.81
CA HIS A 44 -14.52 3.07 0.18
C HIS A 44 -14.59 1.63 -0.34
N ASP A 45 -15.81 1.12 -0.48
CA ASP A 45 -16.07 -0.20 -1.06
C ASP A 45 -15.99 -0.13 -2.60
N VAL A 46 -15.90 -1.29 -3.25
CA VAL A 46 -15.80 -1.40 -4.72
C VAL A 46 -16.91 -0.63 -5.46
N THR A 47 -18.11 -0.53 -4.87
CA THR A 47 -19.27 0.19 -5.44
C THR A 47 -19.05 1.71 -5.62
N PHE A 48 -18.13 2.32 -4.86
CA PHE A 48 -17.82 3.76 -4.95
C PHE A 48 -16.40 4.02 -5.45
N GLY A 49 -15.67 2.95 -5.78
CA GLY A 49 -14.26 2.96 -6.09
C GLY A 49 -13.37 3.06 -4.85
N GLY A 50 -12.67 1.96 -4.55
CA GLY A 50 -11.94 1.77 -3.30
C GLY A 50 -10.45 1.51 -3.48
N PHE A 51 -9.65 1.92 -2.52
CA PHE A 51 -8.25 1.54 -2.41
C PHE A 51 -8.14 0.14 -1.80
N TYR A 52 -7.33 -0.71 -2.40
CA TYR A 52 -6.98 -2.00 -1.84
C TYR A 52 -5.54 -2.37 -2.16
N PHE A 53 -5.01 -3.31 -1.40
CA PHE A 53 -3.73 -3.92 -1.70
C PHE A 53 -3.95 -5.28 -2.35
N GLU A 54 -3.15 -5.62 -3.36
CA GLU A 54 -3.12 -6.96 -3.94
C GLU A 54 -1.78 -7.63 -3.65
N THR A 55 -1.83 -8.91 -3.29
CA THR A 55 -0.65 -9.72 -3.03
C THR A 55 0.17 -9.85 -4.31
N VAL A 56 1.43 -9.44 -4.24
CA VAL A 56 2.40 -9.66 -5.33
C VAL A 56 3.13 -10.97 -5.09
N GLN A 57 3.79 -11.10 -3.94
CA GLN A 57 4.57 -12.28 -3.59
C GLN A 57 4.82 -12.40 -2.09
N ALA A 58 5.08 -13.63 -1.65
CA ALA A 58 5.60 -13.89 -0.31
C ALA A 58 7.12 -13.70 -0.30
N LEU A 59 7.58 -12.98 0.71
CA LEU A 59 8.97 -12.61 0.92
C LEU A 59 9.53 -13.30 2.16
N ASN A 60 10.81 -13.67 2.11
CA ASN A 60 11.52 -14.32 3.20
C ASN A 60 12.76 -13.50 3.61
N ASN A 61 13.23 -13.71 4.84
CA ASN A 61 14.52 -13.21 5.34
C ASN A 61 14.65 -11.67 5.42
N PHE A 62 13.56 -10.96 5.72
CA PHE A 62 13.61 -9.53 6.05
C PHE A 62 13.84 -9.30 7.55
N SER A 63 14.63 -8.27 7.86
CA SER A 63 14.85 -7.74 9.21
C SER A 63 14.64 -6.22 9.20
N PRO A 64 13.39 -5.76 9.01
CA PRO A 64 13.12 -4.33 8.90
C PRO A 64 13.52 -3.60 10.19
N LYS A 65 14.13 -2.42 10.04
CA LYS A 65 14.51 -1.57 11.17
C LYS A 65 13.30 -1.08 11.94
N GLU A 66 12.20 -0.84 11.23
CA GLU A 66 10.95 -0.34 11.76
C GLU A 66 9.77 -1.03 11.08
N ILE A 67 8.73 -1.34 11.86
CA ILE A 67 7.45 -1.86 11.37
C ILE A 67 6.38 -0.85 11.79
N LEU A 68 5.76 -0.21 10.81
CA LEU A 68 4.80 0.86 11.01
C LEU A 68 3.38 0.31 11.21
N SER A 69 2.53 1.11 11.87
CA SER A 69 1.07 0.90 11.86
C SER A 69 0.49 1.56 10.63
N LEU A 70 -0.14 0.77 9.75
CA LEU A 70 -0.76 1.30 8.53
C LEU A 70 -1.86 2.32 8.87
N GLU A 71 -2.67 2.04 9.89
CA GLU A 71 -3.72 2.96 10.37
C GLU A 71 -3.14 4.33 10.72
N LYS A 72 -2.10 4.37 11.58
CA LYS A 72 -1.46 5.62 11.98
C LYS A 72 -0.84 6.33 10.79
N TYR A 73 -0.23 5.58 9.88
CA TYR A 73 0.41 6.12 8.69
C TYR A 73 -0.61 6.78 7.76
N VAL A 74 -1.70 6.08 7.42
CA VAL A 74 -2.77 6.61 6.57
C VAL A 74 -3.44 7.81 7.22
N ARG A 75 -3.78 7.73 8.51
CA ARG A 75 -4.48 8.82 9.23
C ARG A 75 -3.63 10.06 9.48
N SER A 76 -2.31 9.94 9.43
CA SER A 76 -1.37 11.08 9.48
C SER A 76 -1.00 11.60 8.09
N SER A 77 -1.40 10.91 7.02
CA SER A 77 -1.14 11.32 5.65
C SER A 77 -2.08 12.43 5.20
N LYS A 78 -1.69 13.15 4.14
CA LYS A 78 -2.54 14.16 3.49
C LYS A 78 -3.78 13.57 2.79
N SER A 79 -3.86 12.24 2.70
CA SER A 79 -4.98 11.53 2.09
C SER A 79 -6.13 11.32 3.07
N TYR A 80 -5.94 11.58 4.37
CA TYR A 80 -6.97 11.44 5.40
C TYR A 80 -7.37 12.80 6.00
N ASP A 81 -8.67 13.04 6.15
CA ASP A 81 -9.25 14.24 6.76
C ASP A 81 -10.44 13.86 7.64
N ASP A 82 -10.26 13.95 8.97
CA ASP A 82 -11.28 13.54 9.94
C ASP A 82 -12.52 14.47 9.95
N ASN A 83 -12.42 15.64 9.30
CA ASN A 83 -13.52 16.60 9.21
C ASN A 83 -14.47 16.32 8.03
N ARG A 84 -14.14 15.35 7.17
CA ARG A 84 -14.96 14.99 6.00
C ARG A 84 -15.86 13.81 6.31
N LYS A 85 -16.99 13.75 5.60
CA LYS A 85 -17.87 12.56 5.60
C LYS A 85 -17.12 11.35 5.04
N GLU A 86 -16.43 11.55 3.92
CA GLU A 86 -15.50 10.61 3.31
C GLU A 86 -14.10 10.96 3.76
N LYS A 87 -13.64 10.25 4.79
CA LYS A 87 -12.42 10.62 5.52
C LYS A 87 -11.16 10.31 4.73
N LEU A 88 -11.19 9.26 3.92
CA LEU A 88 -10.06 8.84 3.11
C LEU A 88 -10.27 9.20 1.64
N ASN A 89 -9.22 9.73 1.02
CA ASN A 89 -9.16 9.90 -0.43
C ASN A 89 -8.35 8.73 -1.02
N ASP A 90 -9.05 7.71 -1.52
CA ASP A 90 -8.47 6.46 -2.04
C ASP A 90 -7.53 6.69 -3.21
N TYR A 91 -7.89 7.58 -4.14
CA TYR A 91 -7.06 7.91 -5.29
C TYR A 91 -5.70 8.50 -4.86
N LYS A 92 -5.71 9.46 -3.93
CA LYS A 92 -4.47 10.04 -3.39
C LYS A 92 -3.66 9.03 -2.60
N LEU A 93 -4.32 8.13 -1.88
CA LEU A 93 -3.65 7.07 -1.14
C LEU A 93 -2.96 6.08 -2.10
N TRP A 94 -3.63 5.71 -3.18
CA TRP A 94 -3.09 4.90 -4.27
C TRP A 94 -1.87 5.55 -4.93
N GLU A 95 -1.98 6.82 -5.31
CA GLU A 95 -0.88 7.59 -5.91
C GLU A 95 0.33 7.65 -4.96
N HIS A 96 0.07 7.85 -3.66
CA HIS A 96 1.12 7.87 -2.64
C HIS A 96 1.85 6.52 -2.54
N PHE A 97 1.13 5.42 -2.37
CA PHE A 97 1.74 4.10 -2.21
C PHE A 97 2.41 3.57 -3.47
N ASN A 98 2.00 4.01 -4.66
CA ASN A 98 2.69 3.67 -5.90
C ASN A 98 4.15 4.13 -5.94
N ASN A 99 4.56 5.06 -5.08
CA ASN A 99 5.95 5.51 -4.96
C ASN A 99 6.82 4.61 -4.07
N TYR A 100 6.24 3.58 -3.43
CA TYR A 100 6.92 2.72 -2.46
C TYR A 100 6.82 1.24 -2.84
N VAL A 101 7.72 0.42 -2.30
CA VAL A 101 7.51 -1.03 -2.16
C VAL A 101 6.81 -1.24 -0.81
N VAL A 102 5.61 -1.81 -0.83
CA VAL A 102 4.83 -2.01 0.40
C VAL A 102 4.91 -3.47 0.81
N VAL A 103 5.31 -3.72 2.06
CA VAL A 103 5.41 -5.06 2.63
C VAL A 103 4.55 -5.15 3.88
N LEU A 104 3.58 -6.05 3.86
CA LEU A 104 2.77 -6.40 5.03
C LEU A 104 3.50 -7.47 5.85
N VAL A 105 3.54 -7.26 7.16
CA VAL A 105 4.22 -8.13 8.11
C VAL A 105 3.18 -8.83 8.97
N GLU A 106 2.97 -10.11 8.70
CA GLU A 106 2.13 -10.99 9.52
C GLU A 106 3.01 -11.65 10.59
N GLU A 107 2.64 -11.52 11.86
CA GLU A 107 3.33 -12.19 12.96
C GLU A 107 2.38 -13.18 13.64
N ALA A 108 2.73 -14.46 13.56
CA ALA A 108 1.95 -15.54 14.16
C ALA A 108 2.89 -16.54 14.83
N PHE A 109 2.63 -16.87 16.09
CA PHE A 109 3.39 -17.86 16.88
C PHE A 109 4.91 -17.64 16.84
N GLY A 110 5.35 -16.37 16.93
CA GLY A 110 6.77 -16.00 16.91
C GLY A 110 7.46 -16.09 15.54
N LYS A 111 6.70 -16.38 14.47
CA LYS A 111 7.19 -16.36 13.09
C LYS A 111 6.63 -15.14 12.36
N LYS A 112 7.52 -14.42 11.68
CA LYS A 112 7.16 -13.31 10.81
C LYS A 112 7.11 -13.78 9.36
N LYS A 113 6.03 -13.44 8.67
CA LYS A 113 5.89 -13.57 7.23
C LYS A 113 5.81 -12.18 6.63
N TYR A 114 6.45 -12.02 5.49
CA TYR A 114 6.49 -10.76 4.75
C TYR A 114 5.74 -10.97 3.45
N ILE A 115 4.82 -10.07 3.14
CA ILE A 115 3.96 -10.17 1.96
C ILE A 115 4.11 -8.85 1.22
N GLU A 116 4.75 -8.90 0.05
CA GLU A 116 4.77 -7.74 -0.84
C GLU A 116 3.40 -7.53 -1.43
N VAL A 117 2.95 -6.28 -1.44
CA VAL A 117 1.66 -5.90 -1.98
C VAL A 117 1.77 -4.71 -2.91
N ALA A 118 0.91 -4.68 -3.92
CA ALA A 118 0.73 -3.57 -4.83
C ALA A 118 -0.52 -2.77 -4.44
N SER A 119 -0.42 -1.45 -4.48
CA SER A 119 -1.58 -0.56 -4.33
C SER A 119 -2.44 -0.56 -5.58
N MET A 120 -3.73 -0.83 -5.40
CA MET A 120 -4.72 -0.86 -6.46
C MET A 120 -5.84 0.13 -6.14
N TYR A 121 -6.43 0.68 -7.19
CA TYR A 121 -7.60 1.53 -7.13
C TYR A 121 -8.56 1.08 -8.21
N ALA A 122 -9.77 0.71 -7.81
CA ALA A 122 -10.85 0.36 -8.73
C ALA A 122 -11.87 1.50 -8.75
N ILE A 123 -12.51 1.72 -9.90
CA ILE A 123 -13.72 2.52 -10.06
C ILE A 123 -14.68 1.58 -10.80
N GLU A 124 -15.88 1.36 -10.28
CA GLU A 124 -16.92 0.58 -10.97
C GLU A 124 -17.69 1.46 -11.97
#